data_AF-A0A1Y3QTX0-F1
#
_entry.id   AF-A0A1Y3QTX0-F1
#
_cell.length_a   1.000
_cell.length_b   1.000
_cell.length_c   1.000
_cell.angle_alpha   90.00
_cell.angle_beta   90.00
_cell.angle_gamma   90.00
#
_symmetry.space_group_name_H-M   'P 1'
#
loop_
_entity.id
_entity.type
_entity.pdbx_description
1 polymer ?
#
loop_
_entity_poly.entity_id
_entity_poly.type
_entity_poly.pdbx_seq_one_letter_code
_entity_poly.pdbx_strand_id
1 'polypeptide(L)'
;MKHFIFALTALTMLSCSQEAPRNVAELCDDDPSTSYAMPASRPCRVVFDGFDTPMRSYRVYSSGEVPAADPAGWVLSGSHDGRKWVELDRREGCVFCSRFQEITGRIAEPSNYTAYKIEFLPREEADTVAVGDVRFYERDREEAWSGFVYPAVDFEVLDPQTEGAAIYATLVQDPGAYVRYHTRKVAEILFYSAADTMNTVGKIDYTLKDYAGVSAKSGNPAETAIVYSTQHIEKSARESLYKLDYETRGVLFHELVHAYQFEPKGIGSYSTNREFWACIEGLADAVRAEAGLFDIAALRKPGGHWLDGYKTTGFFLQWLTTMNPDALREFHVTVRDMDVWSFDKAMRAMFGPEKGIEQMWAEYQQFLQSQAPQA
;
A
#
# COMPACT_ATOMS: atom_id res chain seq x y z
N MET A 1 12.82 58.93 -51.83
CA MET A 1 13.11 57.83 -50.88
C MET A 1 11.79 57.15 -50.55
N LYS A 2 11.60 55.91 -51.01
CA LYS A 2 10.35 55.15 -50.82
C LYS A 2 10.35 54.52 -49.42
N HIS A 3 9.33 54.80 -48.62
CA HIS A 3 9.09 54.18 -47.33
C HIS A 3 8.55 52.76 -47.52
N PHE A 4 9.25 51.76 -46.97
CA PHE A 4 8.73 50.41 -46.78
C PHE A 4 8.16 50.33 -45.36
N ILE A 5 6.85 50.17 -45.26
CA ILE A 5 6.17 49.82 -44.02
C ILE A 5 6.13 48.29 -43.97
N PHE A 6 6.86 47.70 -43.02
CA PHE A 6 6.71 46.28 -42.69
C PHE A 6 5.43 46.10 -41.89
N ALA A 7 4.44 45.42 -42.48
CA ALA A 7 3.28 44.94 -41.75
C ALA A 7 3.71 43.72 -40.91
N LEU A 8 3.77 43.90 -39.60
CA LEU A 8 4.00 42.81 -38.65
C LEU A 8 2.66 42.09 -38.44
N THR A 9 2.47 40.97 -39.12
CA THR A 9 1.29 40.12 -38.92
C THR A 9 1.44 39.40 -37.58
N ALA A 10 0.80 39.93 -36.54
CA ALA A 10 0.67 39.24 -35.26
C ALA A 10 -0.25 38.03 -35.46
N LEU A 11 0.35 36.84 -35.54
CA LEU A 11 -0.38 35.57 -35.53
C LEU A 11 -0.77 35.28 -34.07
N THR A 12 -1.94 35.77 -33.64
CA THR A 12 -2.55 35.31 -32.39
C THR A 12 -2.96 33.85 -32.58
N MET A 13 -2.11 32.93 -32.14
CA MET A 13 -2.48 31.55 -31.89
C MET A 13 -3.56 31.56 -30.80
N LEU A 14 -4.83 31.47 -31.18
CA LEU A 14 -5.87 31.06 -30.25
C LEU A 14 -5.54 29.62 -29.85
N SER A 15 -4.81 29.44 -28.75
CA SER A 15 -4.86 28.17 -28.04
C SER A 15 -6.30 28.04 -27.57
N CYS A 16 -7.08 27.19 -28.23
CA CYS A 16 -8.34 26.72 -27.68
C CYS A 16 -7.98 26.17 -26.31
N SER A 17 -8.33 26.87 -25.23
CA SER A 17 -8.06 26.40 -23.87
C SER A 17 -8.99 25.23 -23.65
N GLN A 18 -8.54 24.03 -24.05
CA GLN A 18 -9.29 22.83 -23.81
C GLN A 18 -9.48 22.73 -22.30
N GLU A 19 -10.75 22.73 -21.88
CA GLU A 19 -11.09 22.57 -20.48
C GLU A 19 -10.49 21.26 -19.98
N ALA A 20 -9.89 21.31 -18.78
CA ALA A 20 -9.28 20.12 -18.21
C ALA A 20 -10.38 19.06 -17.96
N PRO A 21 -10.12 17.78 -18.28
CA PRO A 21 -11.05 16.71 -17.95
C PRO A 21 -11.36 16.73 -16.44
N ARG A 22 -12.60 16.39 -16.09
CA ARG A 22 -13.11 16.44 -14.72
C ARG A 22 -13.56 15.05 -14.29
N ASN A 23 -13.18 14.63 -13.09
CA ASN A 23 -13.51 13.33 -12.49
C ASN A 23 -13.32 12.16 -13.47
N VAL A 24 -12.13 12.08 -14.05
CA VAL A 24 -11.75 10.97 -14.93
C VAL A 24 -11.95 9.67 -14.16
N ALA A 25 -12.72 8.74 -14.73
CA ALA A 25 -13.17 7.54 -14.02
C ALA A 25 -11.99 6.66 -13.57
N GLU A 26 -11.02 6.48 -14.46
CA GLU A 26 -9.78 5.73 -14.23
C GLU A 26 -8.87 6.35 -13.15
N LEU A 27 -9.15 7.57 -12.69
CA LEU A 27 -8.42 8.21 -11.60
C LEU A 27 -9.21 8.24 -10.29
N CYS A 28 -10.34 7.52 -10.23
CA CYS A 28 -11.30 7.56 -9.14
C CYS A 28 -11.96 6.19 -8.86
N ASP A 29 -11.49 5.09 -9.44
CA ASP A 29 -12.18 3.78 -9.45
C ASP A 29 -11.61 2.73 -8.48
N ASP A 30 -10.47 2.98 -7.84
CA ASP A 30 -9.74 2.01 -7.00
C ASP A 30 -9.34 0.73 -7.77
N ASP A 31 -9.28 0.80 -9.11
CA ASP A 31 -8.88 -0.32 -9.95
C ASP A 31 -7.45 -0.12 -10.47
N PRO A 32 -6.44 -0.80 -9.89
CA PRO A 32 -5.05 -0.67 -10.32
C PRO A 32 -4.77 -1.22 -11.73
N SER A 33 -5.77 -1.83 -12.39
CA SER A 33 -5.67 -2.24 -13.79
C SER A 33 -6.04 -1.15 -14.80
N THR A 34 -6.66 -0.05 -14.35
CA THR A 34 -6.97 1.12 -15.18
C THR A 34 -5.89 2.19 -15.01
N SER A 35 -5.82 3.11 -15.97
CA SER A 35 -4.99 4.30 -15.87
C SER A 35 -5.43 5.36 -16.86
N TYR A 36 -5.11 6.62 -16.57
CA TYR A 36 -5.34 7.73 -17.48
C TYR A 36 -4.03 8.23 -18.08
N ALA A 37 -3.91 8.11 -19.40
CA ALA A 37 -2.76 8.60 -20.16
C ALA A 37 -3.07 9.93 -20.86
N MET A 38 -2.22 10.92 -20.65
CA MET A 38 -2.29 12.24 -21.25
C MET A 38 -1.09 12.46 -22.16
N PRO A 39 -1.23 13.08 -23.35
CA PRO A 39 -0.08 13.42 -24.18
C PRO A 39 0.70 14.57 -23.53
N ALA A 40 2.01 14.40 -23.39
CA ALA A 40 2.91 15.37 -22.77
C ALA A 40 3.11 16.65 -23.60
N SER A 41 2.67 16.65 -24.86
CA SER A 41 2.70 17.81 -25.76
C SER A 41 1.73 18.94 -25.37
N ARG A 42 0.89 18.73 -24.34
CA ARG A 42 -0.04 19.72 -23.77
C ARG A 42 -0.01 19.67 -22.24
N PRO A 43 -0.52 20.70 -21.54
CA PRO A 43 -0.67 20.66 -20.10
C PRO A 43 -1.50 19.44 -19.66
N CYS A 44 -0.89 18.56 -18.86
CA CYS A 44 -1.50 17.36 -18.32
C CYS A 44 -2.27 17.72 -17.04
N ARG A 45 -3.53 18.12 -17.18
CA ARG A 45 -4.36 18.63 -16.07
C ARG A 45 -5.61 17.79 -15.89
N VAL A 46 -5.97 17.52 -14.64
CA VAL A 46 -7.24 16.87 -14.26
C VAL A 46 -7.88 17.65 -13.11
N VAL A 47 -9.19 17.82 -13.16
CA VAL A 47 -9.99 18.43 -12.08
C VAL A 47 -10.78 17.34 -11.37
N PHE A 48 -10.82 17.40 -10.05
CA PHE A 48 -11.63 16.58 -9.15
C PHE A 48 -12.61 17.50 -8.45
N ASP A 49 -13.90 17.18 -8.43
CA ASP A 49 -14.91 18.00 -7.74
C ASP A 49 -15.85 17.17 -6.85
N GLY A 50 -16.84 17.83 -6.25
CA GLY A 50 -17.82 17.17 -5.38
C GLY A 50 -17.36 17.07 -3.91
N PHE A 51 -16.33 17.81 -3.52
CA PHE A 51 -15.86 17.87 -2.14
C PHE A 51 -16.74 18.79 -1.30
N ASP A 52 -17.15 18.31 -0.14
CA ASP A 52 -17.94 19.04 0.86
C ASP A 52 -17.20 19.21 2.21
N THR A 53 -16.06 18.53 2.37
CA THR A 53 -15.17 18.63 3.54
C THR A 53 -13.74 19.02 3.13
N PRO A 54 -12.94 19.64 4.02
CA PRO A 54 -11.54 19.93 3.74
C PRO A 54 -10.70 18.67 3.59
N MET A 55 -10.03 18.51 2.43
CA MET A 55 -9.00 17.49 2.26
C MET A 55 -7.68 17.98 2.86
N ARG A 56 -6.97 17.07 3.55
CA ARG A 56 -5.70 17.34 4.24
C ARG A 56 -4.50 16.63 3.62
N SER A 57 -4.73 15.54 2.92
CA SER A 57 -3.69 14.85 2.15
C SER A 57 -4.28 14.18 0.92
N TYR A 58 -3.42 13.75 0.03
CA TYR A 58 -3.79 13.08 -1.20
C TYR A 58 -2.70 12.09 -1.60
N ARG A 59 -3.01 11.19 -2.53
CA ARG A 59 -2.08 10.22 -3.11
C ARG A 59 -2.20 10.22 -4.62
N VAL A 60 -1.06 10.08 -5.29
CA VAL A 60 -0.96 9.84 -6.73
C VAL A 60 -0.32 8.47 -6.93
N TYR A 61 -0.93 7.63 -7.75
CA TYR A 61 -0.44 6.27 -8.04
C TYR A 61 0.25 6.22 -9.41
N SER A 62 1.39 5.55 -9.49
CA SER A 62 1.94 5.12 -10.80
C SER A 62 1.02 4.08 -11.42
N SER A 63 0.92 4.05 -12.76
CA SER A 63 0.20 3.00 -13.46
C SER A 63 1.05 1.73 -13.64
N GLY A 64 0.53 0.78 -14.42
CA GLY A 64 1.28 -0.38 -14.92
C GLY A 64 2.16 -0.08 -16.14
N GLU A 65 2.17 1.14 -16.65
CA GLU A 65 3.00 1.56 -17.78
C GLU A 65 4.49 1.65 -17.38
N VAL A 66 5.35 1.76 -18.39
CA VAL A 66 6.81 1.89 -18.18
C VAL A 66 7.16 3.14 -17.38
N PRO A 67 8.25 3.13 -16.57
CA PRO A 67 8.62 4.28 -15.71
C PRO A 67 8.80 5.62 -16.43
N ALA A 68 9.12 5.59 -17.73
CA ALA A 68 9.24 6.78 -18.56
C ALA A 68 7.91 7.56 -18.71
N ALA A 69 6.76 6.89 -18.55
CA ALA A 69 5.43 7.49 -18.60
C ALA A 69 4.96 8.03 -17.24
N ASP A 70 5.68 7.80 -16.15
CA ASP A 70 5.29 8.33 -14.84
C ASP A 70 5.34 9.86 -14.81
N PRO A 71 4.49 10.54 -14.02
CA PRO A 71 4.68 11.96 -13.74
C PRO A 71 6.01 12.18 -12.99
N ALA A 72 6.81 13.13 -13.48
CA ALA A 72 8.03 13.61 -12.82
C ALA A 72 7.73 14.48 -11.59
N GLY A 73 6.48 14.82 -11.37
CA GLY A 73 6.01 15.73 -10.34
C GLY A 73 4.59 16.19 -10.65
N TRP A 74 4.05 17.05 -9.79
CA TRP A 74 2.75 17.65 -10.01
C TRP A 74 2.55 18.88 -9.12
N VAL A 75 1.59 19.71 -9.54
CA VAL A 75 1.09 20.85 -8.77
C VAL A 75 -0.36 20.58 -8.41
N LEU A 76 -0.67 20.57 -7.12
CA LEU A 76 -2.04 20.49 -6.63
C LEU A 76 -2.55 21.90 -6.35
N SER A 77 -3.78 22.19 -6.79
CA SER A 77 -4.48 23.43 -6.48
C SER A 77 -5.90 23.19 -6.00
N GLY A 78 -6.41 24.03 -5.11
CA GLY A 78 -7.80 24.02 -4.64
C GLY A 78 -8.60 25.21 -5.16
N SER A 79 -9.91 25.03 -5.31
CA SER A 79 -10.84 26.08 -5.72
C SER A 79 -12.15 26.00 -4.94
N HIS A 80 -12.69 27.16 -4.56
CA HIS A 80 -14.02 27.26 -3.97
C HIS A 80 -15.13 27.43 -5.03
N ASP A 81 -14.78 27.92 -6.23
CA ASP A 81 -15.72 28.34 -7.27
C ASP A 81 -15.47 27.66 -8.63
N GLY A 82 -14.47 26.78 -8.73
CA GLY A 82 -14.03 26.12 -9.96
C GLY A 82 -13.29 27.03 -10.94
N ARG A 83 -13.08 28.32 -10.61
CA ARG A 83 -12.51 29.35 -11.51
C ARG A 83 -11.19 29.87 -11.00
N LYS A 84 -11.12 30.25 -9.72
CA LYS A 84 -9.90 30.71 -9.05
C LYS A 84 -9.25 29.54 -8.35
N TRP A 85 -7.97 29.33 -8.64
CA TRP A 85 -7.19 28.21 -8.13
C TRP A 85 -6.07 28.74 -7.24
N VAL A 86 -5.92 28.15 -6.06
CA VAL A 86 -4.84 28.41 -5.10
C VAL A 86 -3.93 27.18 -5.10
N GLU A 87 -2.63 27.37 -5.29
CA GLU A 87 -1.64 26.28 -5.17
C GLU A 87 -1.56 25.80 -3.71
N LEU A 88 -1.68 24.50 -3.50
CA LEU A 88 -1.74 23.87 -2.17
C LEU A 88 -0.56 22.93 -1.91
N ASP A 89 0.02 22.39 -2.97
CA ASP A 89 1.22 21.56 -2.91
C ASP A 89 1.92 21.55 -4.27
N ARG A 90 3.23 21.41 -4.24
CA ARG A 90 4.08 21.28 -5.42
C ARG A 90 5.16 20.24 -5.16
N ARG A 91 5.21 19.24 -6.01
CA ARG A 91 6.18 18.14 -5.93
C ARG A 91 6.90 18.02 -7.26
N GLU A 92 8.22 17.94 -7.20
CA GLU A 92 9.11 17.85 -8.37
C GLU A 92 10.14 16.75 -8.11
N GLY A 93 10.68 16.15 -9.17
CA GLY A 93 11.65 15.06 -9.05
C GLY A 93 11.06 13.77 -8.46
N CYS A 94 9.75 13.56 -8.60
CA CYS A 94 9.08 12.36 -8.13
C CYS A 94 9.58 11.11 -8.87
N VAL A 95 9.91 10.08 -8.11
CA VAL A 95 10.28 8.76 -8.60
C VAL A 95 9.49 7.72 -7.82
N PHE A 96 8.82 6.84 -8.55
CA PHE A 96 8.16 5.67 -7.97
C PHE A 96 9.19 4.53 -7.93
N CYS A 97 9.32 3.89 -6.76
CA CYS A 97 10.19 2.75 -6.53
C CYS A 97 9.67 1.45 -7.16
N SER A 98 8.38 1.38 -7.51
CA SER A 98 7.77 0.27 -8.22
C SER A 98 6.55 0.74 -9.02
N ARG A 99 6.00 -0.15 -9.87
CA ARG A 99 4.67 0.04 -10.45
C ARG A 99 3.58 -0.05 -9.38
N PHE A 100 2.40 0.52 -9.69
CA PHE A 100 1.23 0.58 -8.80
C PHE A 100 1.49 1.19 -7.41
N GLN A 101 2.60 1.92 -7.24
CA GLN A 101 2.96 2.55 -5.99
C GLN A 101 2.27 3.90 -5.84
N GLU A 102 1.81 4.21 -4.63
CA GLU A 102 1.37 5.56 -4.28
C GLU A 102 2.54 6.43 -3.80
N ILE A 103 2.40 7.73 -4.03
CA ILE A 103 3.13 8.76 -3.30
C ILE A 103 2.14 9.72 -2.65
N THR A 104 2.25 9.89 -1.33
CA THR A 104 1.43 10.81 -0.55
C THR A 104 1.95 12.25 -0.65
N GLY A 105 1.04 13.21 -0.81
CA GLY A 105 1.28 14.64 -0.60
C GLY A 105 0.41 15.19 0.53
N ARG A 106 0.90 16.21 1.24
CA ARG A 106 0.12 16.95 2.24
C ARG A 106 -0.44 18.21 1.59
N ILE A 107 -1.66 18.57 1.96
CA ILE A 107 -2.29 19.81 1.51
C ILE A 107 -1.89 20.92 2.47
N ALA A 108 -1.12 21.91 1.99
CA ALA A 108 -0.89 23.13 2.75
C ALA A 108 -2.22 23.92 2.84
N GLU A 109 -2.44 24.55 4.01
CA GLU A 109 -3.61 25.38 4.28
C GLU A 109 -4.96 24.75 3.85
N PRO A 110 -5.34 23.58 4.38
CA PRO A 110 -6.64 22.96 4.07
C PRO A 110 -7.81 23.92 4.26
N SER A 111 -8.74 23.93 3.31
CA SER A 111 -9.96 24.75 3.35
C SER A 111 -11.12 24.00 2.69
N ASN A 112 -12.33 24.55 2.75
CA ASN A 112 -13.55 24.01 2.13
C ASN A 112 -13.53 24.20 0.60
N TYR A 113 -12.48 23.72 -0.07
CA TYR A 113 -12.40 23.70 -1.53
C TYR A 113 -13.44 22.71 -2.07
N THR A 114 -14.23 23.15 -3.05
CA THR A 114 -15.25 22.31 -3.70
C THR A 114 -14.68 21.52 -4.87
N ALA A 115 -13.50 21.93 -5.35
CA ALA A 115 -12.75 21.24 -6.39
C ALA A 115 -11.23 21.33 -6.16
N TYR A 116 -10.53 20.29 -6.58
CA TYR A 116 -9.09 20.21 -6.65
C TYR A 116 -8.65 20.03 -8.11
N LYS A 117 -7.47 20.53 -8.47
CA LYS A 117 -6.87 20.36 -9.80
C LYS A 117 -5.44 19.90 -9.62
N ILE A 118 -5.07 18.85 -10.35
CA ILE A 118 -3.69 18.39 -10.42
C ILE A 118 -3.17 18.66 -11.82
N GLU A 119 -2.03 19.34 -11.89
CA GLU A 119 -1.23 19.47 -13.10
C GLU A 119 0.00 18.57 -12.98
N PHE A 120 0.03 17.49 -13.75
CA PHE A 120 1.13 16.55 -13.78
C PHE A 120 2.26 17.06 -14.66
N LEU A 121 3.49 16.93 -14.17
CA LEU A 121 4.70 17.31 -14.89
C LEU A 121 5.24 16.08 -15.65
N PRO A 122 5.38 16.14 -16.99
CA PRO A 122 5.97 15.04 -17.74
C PRO A 122 7.46 14.89 -17.41
N ARG A 123 7.98 13.68 -17.58
CA ARG A 123 9.43 13.46 -17.64
C ARG A 123 10.00 14.09 -18.91
N GLU A 124 11.30 14.37 -18.89
CA GLU A 124 12.03 14.80 -20.08
C GLU A 124 11.86 13.75 -21.19
N GLU A 125 11.58 14.19 -22.41
CA GLU A 125 11.34 13.35 -23.60
C GLU A 125 10.12 12.39 -23.53
N ALA A 126 9.29 12.46 -22.49
CA ALA A 126 8.08 11.64 -22.44
C ALA A 126 7.06 12.09 -23.50
N ASP A 127 6.49 11.14 -24.25
CA ASP A 127 5.36 11.39 -25.14
C ASP A 127 4.03 11.46 -24.39
N THR A 128 3.94 10.72 -23.27
CA THR A 128 2.74 10.57 -22.45
C THR A 128 3.06 10.63 -20.96
N VAL A 129 2.05 11.04 -20.19
CA VAL A 129 2.02 10.92 -18.73
C VAL A 129 0.86 10.00 -18.37
N ALA A 130 1.15 8.86 -17.77
CA ALA A 130 0.18 7.89 -17.30
C ALA A 130 0.08 7.94 -15.77
N VAL A 131 -1.15 8.05 -15.26
CA VAL A 131 -1.44 8.06 -13.82
C VAL A 131 -2.43 6.94 -13.53
N GLY A 132 -2.12 6.14 -12.51
CA GLY A 132 -2.96 5.00 -12.13
C GLY A 132 -4.22 5.43 -11.38
N ASP A 133 -4.09 6.33 -10.41
CA ASP A 133 -5.20 6.75 -9.55
C ASP A 133 -4.84 8.05 -8.80
N VAL A 134 -5.84 8.79 -8.31
CA VAL A 134 -5.69 9.93 -7.41
C VAL A 134 -6.71 9.84 -6.27
N ARG A 135 -6.22 9.84 -5.04
CA ARG A 135 -7.09 9.76 -3.85
C ARG A 135 -6.89 10.92 -2.91
N PHE A 136 -7.98 11.44 -2.36
CA PHE A 136 -7.97 12.51 -1.37
C PHE A 136 -8.42 11.98 -0.01
N TYR A 137 -7.92 12.60 1.06
CA TYR A 137 -8.22 12.19 2.43
C TYR A 137 -8.48 13.40 3.33
N GLU A 138 -9.50 13.29 4.19
CA GLU A 138 -9.85 14.28 5.22
C GLU A 138 -8.82 14.38 6.36
N ARG A 139 -7.88 13.43 6.44
CA ARG A 139 -6.80 13.41 7.44
C ARG A 139 -5.44 13.56 6.79
N ASP A 140 -4.49 14.12 7.53
CA ASP A 140 -3.08 14.08 7.13
C ASP A 140 -2.53 12.67 7.37
N ARG A 141 -2.28 11.93 6.29
CA ARG A 141 -1.81 10.54 6.35
C ARG A 141 -0.36 10.40 6.79
N GLU A 142 0.40 11.49 6.85
CA GLU A 142 1.83 11.49 7.18
C GLU A 142 2.10 12.01 8.61
N GLU A 143 1.14 12.70 9.23
CA GLU A 143 1.34 13.40 10.52
C GLU A 143 1.84 12.49 11.64
N ALA A 144 1.09 11.40 11.92
CA ALA A 144 1.33 10.46 13.03
C ALA A 144 2.64 9.66 12.92
N TRP A 145 3.45 9.98 11.93
CA TRP A 145 4.17 8.98 11.17
C TRP A 145 5.49 9.58 10.62
N SER A 146 5.68 10.88 10.84
CA SER A 146 6.86 11.70 10.56
C SER A 146 8.13 11.26 11.32
N GLY A 147 7.98 10.61 12.49
CA GLY A 147 9.09 10.12 13.30
C GLY A 147 9.49 8.66 13.04
N PHE A 148 8.93 8.02 12.02
CA PHE A 148 9.18 6.60 11.78
C PHE A 148 10.59 6.35 11.29
N VAL A 149 11.26 5.40 11.95
CA VAL A 149 12.63 5.01 11.63
C VAL A 149 12.59 3.91 10.59
N TYR A 150 13.06 4.23 9.39
CA TYR A 150 13.16 3.27 8.30
C TYR A 150 14.42 2.40 8.45
N PRO A 151 14.35 1.10 8.13
CA PRO A 151 15.53 0.24 8.14
C PRO A 151 16.48 0.62 6.99
N ALA A 152 17.76 0.37 7.20
CA ALA A 152 18.70 0.17 6.09
C ALA A 152 18.25 -1.05 5.28
N VAL A 153 18.38 -0.99 3.96
CA VAL A 153 18.04 -2.12 3.09
C VAL A 153 19.26 -2.42 2.24
N ASP A 154 19.68 -3.68 2.29
CA ASP A 154 20.72 -4.23 1.44
C ASP A 154 20.05 -5.21 0.48
N PHE A 155 20.14 -4.92 -0.82
CA PHE A 155 19.46 -5.69 -1.84
C PHE A 155 20.46 -6.40 -2.73
N GLU A 156 20.32 -7.72 -2.84
CA GLU A 156 21.18 -8.53 -3.69
C GLU A 156 20.36 -9.51 -4.53
N VAL A 157 20.68 -9.57 -5.82
CA VAL A 157 20.15 -10.60 -6.71
C VAL A 157 21.19 -11.71 -6.77
N LEU A 158 20.97 -12.78 -6.01
CA LEU A 158 21.90 -13.91 -5.93
C LEU A 158 21.96 -14.71 -7.23
N ASP A 159 20.83 -14.78 -7.95
CA ASP A 159 20.68 -15.51 -9.20
C ASP A 159 20.19 -14.60 -10.36
N PRO A 160 21.00 -13.64 -10.81
CA PRO A 160 20.60 -12.61 -11.78
C PRO A 160 20.32 -13.15 -13.19
N GLN A 161 20.75 -14.37 -13.48
CA GLN A 161 20.51 -15.08 -14.74
C GLN A 161 19.07 -15.58 -14.92
N THR A 162 18.27 -15.59 -13.85
CA THR A 162 16.90 -16.11 -13.89
C THR A 162 15.95 -15.16 -14.59
N GLU A 163 14.92 -15.71 -15.23
CA GLU A 163 13.84 -14.91 -15.83
C GLU A 163 13.09 -14.13 -14.74
N GLY A 164 12.90 -14.74 -13.56
CA GLY A 164 12.28 -14.10 -12.41
C GLY A 164 13.02 -12.84 -11.94
N ALA A 165 14.35 -12.85 -11.93
CA ALA A 165 15.13 -11.66 -11.58
C ALA A 165 14.91 -10.52 -12.60
N ALA A 166 14.90 -10.84 -13.90
CA ALA A 166 14.63 -9.85 -14.94
C ALA A 166 13.21 -9.29 -14.86
N ILE A 167 12.21 -10.16 -14.64
CA ILE A 167 10.81 -9.77 -14.45
C ILE A 167 10.66 -8.86 -13.23
N TYR A 168 11.27 -9.21 -12.09
CA TYR A 168 11.20 -8.39 -10.87
C TYR A 168 11.66 -6.95 -11.11
N ALA A 169 12.74 -6.76 -11.87
CA ALA A 169 13.26 -5.43 -12.20
C ALA A 169 12.31 -4.57 -13.06
N THR A 170 11.38 -5.19 -13.79
CA THR A 170 10.32 -4.45 -14.51
C THR A 170 9.24 -3.93 -13.57
N LEU A 171 9.00 -4.64 -12.45
CA LEU A 171 8.04 -4.25 -11.43
C LEU A 171 8.65 -3.24 -10.44
N VAL A 172 9.86 -3.53 -9.93
CA VAL A 172 10.50 -2.77 -8.84
C VAL A 172 11.77 -2.09 -9.37
N GLN A 173 11.70 -0.76 -9.46
CA GLN A 173 12.76 0.11 -9.98
C GLN A 173 13.80 0.48 -8.91
N ASP A 174 13.39 0.63 -7.65
CA ASP A 174 14.27 0.86 -6.50
C ASP A 174 13.90 -0.10 -5.37
N PRO A 175 14.54 -1.28 -5.30
CA PRO A 175 14.23 -2.30 -4.29
C PRO A 175 14.44 -1.82 -2.85
N GLY A 176 15.43 -0.95 -2.62
CA GLY A 176 15.69 -0.40 -1.30
C GLY A 176 14.57 0.52 -0.83
N ALA A 177 14.12 1.43 -1.69
CA ALA A 177 12.97 2.29 -1.41
C ALA A 177 11.67 1.48 -1.32
N TYR A 178 11.51 0.43 -2.15
CA TYR A 178 10.35 -0.46 -2.14
C TYR A 178 10.17 -1.18 -0.82
N VAL A 179 11.25 -1.77 -0.27
CA VAL A 179 11.20 -2.43 1.05
C VAL A 179 10.92 -1.41 2.15
N ARG A 180 11.60 -0.25 2.15
CA ARG A 180 11.35 0.83 3.15
C ARG A 180 9.90 1.31 3.10
N TYR A 181 9.36 1.55 1.92
CA TYR A 181 7.97 1.95 1.74
C TYR A 181 7.01 0.90 2.36
N HIS A 182 7.22 -0.39 2.08
CA HIS A 182 6.38 -1.46 2.62
C HIS A 182 6.55 -1.68 4.13
N THR A 183 7.72 -1.41 4.71
CA THR A 183 7.92 -1.48 6.17
C THR A 183 6.99 -0.50 6.90
N ARG A 184 6.83 0.69 6.34
CA ARG A 184 5.86 1.65 6.83
C ARG A 184 4.43 1.15 6.65
N LYS A 185 4.07 0.61 5.48
CA LYS A 185 2.70 0.09 5.26
C LYS A 185 2.30 -1.02 6.24
N VAL A 186 3.23 -1.90 6.60
CA VAL A 186 3.01 -2.90 7.65
C VAL A 186 2.85 -2.24 9.02
N ALA A 187 3.72 -1.28 9.37
CA ALA A 187 3.60 -0.55 10.63
C ALA A 187 2.27 0.22 10.73
N GLU A 188 1.78 0.79 9.62
CA GLU A 188 0.48 1.46 9.50
C GLU A 188 -0.69 0.58 9.93
N ILE A 189 -0.58 -0.74 9.83
CA ILE A 189 -1.63 -1.70 10.21
C ILE A 189 -1.43 -2.18 11.66
N LEU A 190 -0.19 -2.41 12.09
CA LEU A 190 0.13 -2.95 13.42
C LEU A 190 0.08 -1.90 14.54
N PHE A 191 0.38 -0.63 14.24
CA PHE A 191 0.52 0.42 15.24
C PHE A 191 -0.35 1.65 14.90
N TYR A 192 -0.55 2.52 15.88
CA TYR A 192 -1.29 3.78 15.72
C TYR A 192 -0.41 4.89 15.17
N SER A 193 0.88 4.91 15.55
CA SER A 193 1.78 6.01 15.22
C SER A 193 3.25 5.59 15.29
N ALA A 194 4.15 6.43 14.76
CA ALA A 194 5.59 6.30 14.91
C ALA A 194 6.07 6.43 16.37
N ALA A 195 5.25 6.96 17.27
CA ALA A 195 5.59 7.11 18.69
C ALA A 195 5.31 5.84 19.50
N ASP A 196 4.60 4.88 18.91
CA ASP A 196 4.32 3.61 19.56
C ASP A 196 5.61 2.84 19.80
N THR A 197 5.66 2.05 20.88
CA THR A 197 6.78 1.13 21.10
C THR A 197 6.75 0.08 20.01
N MET A 198 7.86 -0.07 19.27
CA MET A 198 8.05 -1.05 18.19
C MET A 198 9.35 -1.83 18.40
N ASN A 199 9.43 -3.03 17.82
CA ASN A 199 10.72 -3.69 17.66
C ASN A 199 11.65 -2.82 16.82
N THR A 200 12.94 -2.79 17.18
CA THR A 200 13.94 -2.12 16.34
C THR A 200 14.22 -2.97 15.10
N VAL A 201 13.94 -2.42 13.92
CA VAL A 201 14.28 -3.01 12.63
C VAL A 201 15.39 -2.16 12.02
N GLY A 202 16.65 -2.56 12.22
CA GLY A 202 17.82 -1.77 11.83
C GLY A 202 18.21 -1.96 10.37
N LYS A 203 18.39 -3.21 9.95
CA LYS A 203 18.76 -3.62 8.59
C LYS A 203 17.84 -4.73 8.10
N ILE A 204 17.46 -4.67 6.82
CA ILE A 204 16.82 -5.74 6.08
C ILE A 204 17.72 -6.15 4.91
N ASP A 205 18.20 -7.39 4.94
CA ASP A 205 18.85 -8.02 3.80
C ASP A 205 17.75 -8.64 2.93
N TYR A 206 17.52 -8.09 1.74
CA TYR A 206 16.50 -8.55 0.83
C TYR A 206 17.14 -9.16 -0.41
N THR A 207 16.90 -10.46 -0.63
CA THR A 207 17.58 -11.20 -1.70
C THR A 207 16.62 -11.87 -2.67
N LEU A 208 16.98 -11.87 -3.95
CA LEU A 208 16.32 -12.70 -4.96
C LEU A 208 17.17 -13.94 -5.23
N LYS A 209 16.56 -15.12 -5.14
CA LYS A 209 17.27 -16.41 -5.27
C LYS A 209 16.46 -17.42 -6.08
N ASP A 210 17.14 -18.25 -6.85
CA ASP A 210 16.56 -19.41 -7.52
C ASP A 210 16.37 -20.56 -6.52
N TYR A 211 15.11 -20.83 -6.15
CA TYR A 211 14.76 -22.00 -5.37
C TYR A 211 13.25 -22.31 -5.44
N ALA A 212 12.92 -23.58 -5.20
CA ALA A 212 11.53 -24.01 -5.04
C ALA A 212 10.98 -23.52 -3.69
N GLY A 213 9.98 -22.64 -3.74
CA GLY A 213 9.37 -22.01 -2.57
C GLY A 213 8.76 -20.66 -2.94
N VAL A 214 8.34 -19.90 -1.93
CA VAL A 214 7.78 -18.55 -2.13
C VAL A 214 8.75 -17.51 -1.59
N SER A 215 8.92 -17.49 -0.27
CA SER A 215 9.77 -16.59 0.46
C SER A 215 10.11 -17.22 1.81
N ALA A 216 11.13 -16.70 2.48
CA ALA A 216 11.37 -16.98 3.88
C ALA A 216 12.07 -15.81 4.58
N LYS A 217 11.71 -15.59 5.85
CA LYS A 217 12.44 -14.74 6.76
C LYS A 217 13.42 -15.53 7.64
N SER A 218 14.58 -14.94 7.91
CA SER A 218 15.54 -15.41 8.93
C SER A 218 16.18 -14.24 9.67
N GLY A 219 17.02 -14.54 10.67
CA GLY A 219 17.66 -13.53 11.53
C GLY A 219 16.79 -13.10 12.71
N ASN A 220 17.36 -12.22 13.55
CA ASN A 220 16.74 -11.69 14.76
C ASN A 220 16.45 -10.19 14.59
N PRO A 221 15.60 -9.59 15.43
CA PRO A 221 15.41 -8.14 15.41
C PRO A 221 16.74 -7.35 15.46
N ALA A 222 16.75 -6.22 14.75
CA ALA A 222 17.86 -5.42 14.20
C ALA A 222 18.47 -5.89 12.86
N GLU A 223 18.57 -7.20 12.57
CA GLU A 223 19.13 -7.73 11.30
C GLU A 223 18.24 -8.87 10.78
N THR A 224 17.31 -8.51 9.89
CA THR A 224 16.34 -9.43 9.29
C THR A 224 16.77 -9.75 7.85
N ALA A 225 16.78 -11.02 7.47
CA ALA A 225 16.99 -11.42 6.08
C ALA A 225 15.69 -11.98 5.49
N ILE A 226 15.31 -11.50 4.30
CA ILE A 226 14.17 -11.95 3.52
C ILE A 226 14.71 -12.45 2.18
N VAL A 227 14.44 -13.71 1.85
CA VAL A 227 14.75 -14.28 0.53
C VAL A 227 13.45 -14.46 -0.24
N TYR A 228 13.40 -13.99 -1.49
CA TYR A 228 12.26 -14.12 -2.38
C TYR A 228 12.61 -14.98 -3.61
N SER A 229 11.77 -15.98 -3.89
CA SER A 229 12.01 -16.95 -4.96
C SER A 229 11.80 -16.33 -6.35
N THR A 230 12.82 -16.42 -7.19
CA THR A 230 12.71 -16.05 -8.60
C THR A 230 11.78 -16.99 -9.36
N GLN A 231 11.68 -18.28 -8.99
CA GLN A 231 10.69 -19.21 -9.54
C GLN A 231 9.25 -18.79 -9.20
N HIS A 232 9.02 -18.27 -8.00
CA HIS A 232 7.70 -17.76 -7.61
C HIS A 232 7.34 -16.47 -8.34
N ILE A 233 8.32 -15.59 -8.58
CA ILE A 233 8.14 -14.40 -9.42
C ILE A 233 7.71 -14.81 -10.83
N GLU A 234 8.42 -15.75 -11.47
CA GLU A 234 8.08 -16.25 -12.81
C GLU A 234 6.68 -16.84 -12.86
N LYS A 235 6.29 -17.59 -11.83
CA LYS A 235 4.94 -18.16 -11.73
C LYS A 235 3.87 -17.07 -11.63
N SER A 236 4.10 -16.08 -10.79
CA SER A 236 3.14 -14.99 -10.49
C SER A 236 2.99 -14.01 -11.67
N ALA A 237 4.02 -13.87 -12.50
CA ALA A 237 4.02 -13.00 -13.66
C ALA A 237 3.22 -13.51 -14.87
N ARG A 238 2.76 -14.78 -14.84
CA ARG A 238 2.07 -15.42 -15.98
C ARG A 238 0.73 -14.78 -16.33
N GLU A 239 0.07 -14.14 -15.38
CA GLU A 239 -1.24 -13.54 -15.59
C GLU A 239 -1.14 -12.08 -16.03
N SER A 240 -0.53 -11.22 -15.21
CA SER A 240 -0.33 -9.81 -15.52
C SER A 240 0.70 -9.18 -14.58
N LEU A 241 1.20 -7.99 -14.96
CA LEU A 241 2.09 -7.21 -14.09
C LEU A 241 1.42 -6.83 -12.76
N TYR A 242 0.11 -6.56 -12.78
CA TYR A 242 -0.64 -6.29 -11.55
C TYR A 242 -0.73 -7.53 -10.65
N LYS A 243 -0.95 -8.73 -11.20
CA LYS A 243 -0.95 -9.96 -10.40
C LYS A 243 0.42 -10.27 -9.81
N LEU A 244 1.49 -9.99 -10.54
CA LEU A 244 2.84 -10.08 -10.00
C LEU A 244 3.06 -9.09 -8.85
N ASP A 245 2.67 -7.83 -9.01
CA ASP A 245 2.75 -6.80 -7.98
C ASP A 245 1.97 -7.20 -6.72
N TYR A 246 0.72 -7.59 -6.92
CA TYR A 246 -0.19 -8.05 -5.88
C TYR A 246 0.43 -9.18 -5.04
N GLU A 247 1.00 -10.20 -5.69
CA GLU A 247 1.63 -11.32 -4.98
C GLU A 247 2.95 -10.90 -4.33
N THR A 248 3.78 -10.10 -5.01
CA THR A 248 5.07 -9.62 -4.49
C THR A 248 4.88 -8.75 -3.25
N ARG A 249 3.92 -7.82 -3.27
CA ARG A 249 3.51 -7.05 -2.09
C ARG A 249 2.99 -7.98 -1.01
N GLY A 250 2.10 -8.90 -1.35
CA GLY A 250 1.51 -9.83 -0.38
C GLY A 250 2.56 -10.64 0.38
N VAL A 251 3.52 -11.20 -0.34
CA VAL A 251 4.68 -11.92 0.24
C VAL A 251 5.50 -10.99 1.12
N LEU A 252 5.85 -9.80 0.62
CA LEU A 252 6.67 -8.87 1.39
C LEU A 252 5.97 -8.39 2.67
N PHE A 253 4.65 -8.15 2.65
CA PHE A 253 3.87 -7.82 3.84
C PHE A 253 3.94 -8.93 4.88
N HIS A 254 3.73 -10.19 4.48
CA HIS A 254 3.82 -11.34 5.39
C HIS A 254 5.19 -11.37 6.09
N GLU A 255 6.28 -11.26 5.33
CA GLU A 255 7.63 -11.34 5.90
C GLU A 255 8.01 -10.12 6.76
N LEU A 256 7.57 -8.92 6.36
CA LEU A 256 7.84 -7.71 7.12
C LEU A 256 7.07 -7.66 8.45
N VAL A 257 5.90 -8.30 8.55
CA VAL A 257 5.19 -8.43 9.82
C VAL A 257 6.05 -9.15 10.86
N HIS A 258 6.76 -10.20 10.47
CA HIS A 258 7.68 -10.92 11.36
C HIS A 258 8.83 -10.05 11.89
N ALA A 259 9.16 -8.93 11.23
CA ALA A 259 10.16 -7.99 11.73
C ALA A 259 9.60 -7.05 12.81
N TYR A 260 8.34 -6.66 12.70
CA TYR A 260 7.72 -5.63 13.56
C TYR A 260 6.83 -6.20 14.67
N GLN A 261 6.27 -7.40 14.49
CA GLN A 261 5.32 -7.94 15.44
C GLN A 261 5.95 -8.35 16.78
N PHE A 262 5.13 -8.36 17.82
CA PHE A 262 5.54 -8.86 19.13
C PHE A 262 5.29 -10.36 19.19
N GLU A 263 5.96 -11.02 20.12
CA GLU A 263 5.82 -12.45 20.35
C GLU A 263 5.01 -12.72 21.64
N PRO A 264 4.12 -13.73 21.64
CA PRO A 264 3.36 -14.11 22.83
C PRO A 264 4.25 -14.48 24.01
N LYS A 265 3.97 -13.90 25.19
CA LYS A 265 4.72 -14.16 26.42
C LYS A 265 4.10 -15.31 27.24
N GLY A 266 4.96 -16.03 27.95
CA GLY A 266 4.54 -16.99 28.99
C GLY A 266 3.94 -18.31 28.49
N ILE A 267 3.98 -18.60 27.18
CA ILE A 267 3.39 -19.83 26.60
C ILE A 267 4.38 -20.74 25.85
N GLY A 268 5.68 -20.43 25.86
CA GLY A 268 6.70 -21.19 25.14
C GLY A 268 7.21 -20.42 23.94
N SER A 269 7.44 -21.11 22.82
CA SER A 269 8.07 -20.56 21.62
C SER A 269 7.41 -21.08 20.34
N TYR A 270 7.80 -20.49 19.20
CA TYR A 270 7.33 -20.85 17.86
C TYR A 270 7.39 -22.36 17.57
N SER A 271 8.47 -23.04 17.97
CA SER A 271 8.66 -24.48 17.70
C SER A 271 8.06 -25.41 18.75
N THR A 272 7.60 -24.87 19.90
CA THR A 272 7.17 -25.69 21.05
C THR A 272 5.69 -25.53 21.39
N ASN A 273 5.01 -24.50 20.89
CA ASN A 273 3.60 -24.25 21.18
C ASN A 273 2.84 -23.84 19.91
N ARG A 274 1.78 -24.60 19.58
CA ARG A 274 0.91 -24.34 18.43
C ARG A 274 0.16 -23.00 18.52
N GLU A 275 -0.20 -22.56 19.71
CA GLU A 275 -0.86 -21.27 19.95
C GLU A 275 0.09 -20.10 19.69
N PHE A 276 1.36 -20.23 20.09
CA PHE A 276 2.41 -19.26 19.74
C PHE A 276 2.56 -19.18 18.22
N TRP A 277 2.76 -20.32 17.57
CA TRP A 277 2.91 -20.42 16.12
C TRP A 277 1.71 -19.82 15.36
N ALA A 278 0.48 -20.16 15.77
CA ALA A 278 -0.72 -19.66 15.13
C ALA A 278 -0.91 -18.14 15.31
N CYS A 279 -0.49 -17.58 16.44
CA CYS A 279 -0.46 -16.13 16.64
C CYS A 279 0.49 -15.45 15.65
N ILE A 280 1.71 -15.98 15.51
CA ILE A 280 2.77 -15.41 14.66
C ILE A 280 2.40 -15.47 13.18
N GLU A 281 2.07 -16.65 12.66
CA GLU A 281 1.73 -16.83 11.24
C GLU A 281 0.36 -16.25 10.91
N GLY A 282 -0.58 -16.32 11.85
CA GLY A 282 -1.91 -15.76 11.70
C GLY A 282 -1.88 -14.24 11.60
N LEU A 283 -1.11 -13.56 12.46
CA LEU A 283 -1.02 -12.09 12.41
C LEU A 283 -0.37 -11.60 11.11
N ALA A 284 0.66 -12.28 10.61
CA ALA A 284 1.27 -11.99 9.31
C ALA A 284 0.25 -12.03 8.15
N ASP A 285 -0.54 -13.11 8.07
CA ASP A 285 -1.58 -13.22 7.05
C ASP A 285 -2.80 -12.33 7.31
N ALA A 286 -3.08 -11.96 8.57
CA ALA A 286 -4.13 -10.99 8.90
C ALA A 286 -3.78 -9.59 8.37
N VAL A 287 -2.53 -9.16 8.55
CA VAL A 287 -2.03 -7.88 8.04
C VAL A 287 -2.01 -7.89 6.51
N ARG A 288 -1.58 -8.99 5.88
CA ARG A 288 -1.67 -9.16 4.42
C ARG A 288 -3.13 -9.06 3.93
N ALA A 289 -4.07 -9.69 4.64
CA ALA A 289 -5.49 -9.64 4.31
C ALA A 289 -6.05 -8.22 4.46
N GLU A 290 -5.74 -7.52 5.56
CA GLU A 290 -6.18 -6.15 5.82
C GLU A 290 -5.61 -5.15 4.81
N ALA A 291 -4.41 -5.41 4.29
CA ALA A 291 -3.82 -4.65 3.18
C ALA A 291 -4.50 -4.90 1.81
N GLY A 292 -5.51 -5.78 1.74
CA GLY A 292 -6.18 -6.15 0.50
C GLY A 292 -5.40 -7.13 -0.38
N LEU A 293 -4.34 -7.75 0.14
CA LEU A 293 -3.41 -8.61 -0.61
C LEU A 293 -3.74 -10.10 -0.52
N PHE A 294 -5.02 -10.40 -0.26
CA PHE A 294 -5.65 -11.69 -0.48
C PHE A 294 -6.97 -11.55 -1.26
N ASP A 295 -7.27 -12.50 -2.13
CA ASP A 295 -8.61 -12.64 -2.70
C ASP A 295 -9.46 -13.30 -1.63
N ILE A 296 -9.89 -12.47 -0.68
CA ILE A 296 -10.51 -12.99 0.52
C ILE A 296 -11.86 -13.64 0.18
N ALA A 297 -12.58 -13.16 -0.83
CA ALA A 297 -13.83 -13.77 -1.28
C ALA A 297 -13.60 -15.19 -1.82
N ALA A 298 -12.53 -15.40 -2.58
CA ALA A 298 -12.18 -16.73 -3.08
C ALA A 298 -11.62 -17.64 -1.98
N LEU A 299 -10.82 -17.11 -1.05
CA LEU A 299 -10.01 -17.92 -0.13
C LEU A 299 -10.63 -18.16 1.26
N ARG A 300 -11.48 -17.26 1.76
CA ARG A 300 -12.10 -17.38 3.09
C ARG A 300 -13.25 -18.38 3.03
N LYS A 301 -13.11 -19.52 3.72
CA LYS A 301 -14.10 -20.61 3.69
C LYS A 301 -14.41 -21.12 5.11
N PRO A 302 -15.64 -21.62 5.36
CA PRO A 302 -15.99 -22.27 6.62
C PRO A 302 -15.06 -23.46 6.93
N GLY A 303 -14.91 -23.76 8.22
CA GLY A 303 -14.07 -24.84 8.74
C GLY A 303 -12.74 -24.35 9.33
N GLY A 304 -11.87 -25.32 9.62
CA GLY A 304 -10.57 -25.10 10.26
C GLY A 304 -10.67 -24.79 11.76
N HIS A 305 -9.56 -24.30 12.29
CA HIS A 305 -9.40 -23.91 13.69
C HIS A 305 -8.55 -22.63 13.78
N TRP A 306 -8.78 -21.77 14.79
CA TRP A 306 -7.95 -20.57 15.02
C TRP A 306 -6.47 -20.88 15.34
N LEU A 307 -6.11 -22.17 15.45
CA LEU A 307 -4.74 -22.64 15.70
C LEU A 307 -4.09 -23.22 14.43
N ASP A 308 -4.70 -23.01 13.26
CA ASP A 308 -4.18 -23.50 11.98
C ASP A 308 -3.18 -22.53 11.33
N GLY A 309 -2.92 -21.37 11.95
CA GLY A 309 -1.97 -20.36 11.46
C GLY A 309 -2.36 -19.80 10.09
N TYR A 310 -1.42 -19.10 9.46
CA TYR A 310 -1.52 -18.56 8.11
C TYR A 310 -2.91 -17.99 7.80
N LYS A 311 -3.47 -18.26 6.61
CA LYS A 311 -4.76 -17.76 6.14
C LYS A 311 -5.93 -18.08 7.07
N THR A 312 -5.94 -19.26 7.70
CA THR A 312 -7.08 -19.67 8.53
C THR A 312 -7.19 -18.78 9.77
N THR A 313 -6.10 -18.65 10.53
CA THR A 313 -6.06 -17.74 11.69
C THR A 313 -6.08 -16.28 11.23
N GLY A 314 -5.37 -15.96 10.14
CA GLY A 314 -5.25 -14.60 9.62
C GLY A 314 -6.57 -14.01 9.14
N PHE A 315 -7.41 -14.78 8.44
CA PHE A 315 -8.73 -14.29 8.05
C PHE A 315 -9.70 -14.16 9.22
N PHE A 316 -9.54 -14.96 10.28
CA PHE A 316 -10.28 -14.77 11.52
C PHE A 316 -9.87 -13.46 12.20
N LEU A 317 -8.57 -13.23 12.38
CA LEU A 317 -8.06 -11.99 12.97
C LEU A 317 -8.45 -10.76 12.13
N GLN A 318 -8.36 -10.84 10.80
CA GLN A 318 -8.83 -9.79 9.90
C GLN A 318 -10.35 -9.57 10.04
N TRP A 319 -11.14 -10.63 10.15
CA TRP A 319 -12.60 -10.49 10.32
C TRP A 319 -12.97 -9.71 11.59
N LEU A 320 -12.16 -9.77 12.64
CA LEU A 320 -12.38 -8.97 13.85
C LEU A 320 -12.40 -7.45 13.56
N THR A 321 -11.78 -6.98 12.47
CA THR A 321 -11.81 -5.56 12.07
C THR A 321 -13.21 -5.09 11.68
N THR A 322 -14.10 -6.01 11.31
CA THR A 322 -15.52 -5.71 11.05
C THR A 322 -16.32 -5.39 12.31
N MET A 323 -15.82 -5.81 13.48
CA MET A 323 -16.41 -5.52 14.79
C MET A 323 -15.77 -4.30 15.43
N ASN A 324 -14.44 -4.18 15.32
CA ASN A 324 -13.67 -3.04 15.77
C ASN A 324 -12.58 -2.74 14.72
N PRO A 325 -12.61 -1.60 14.02
CA PRO A 325 -11.60 -1.25 13.01
C PRO A 325 -10.15 -1.30 13.50
N ASP A 326 -9.91 -1.20 14.82
CA ASP A 326 -8.58 -1.27 15.43
C ASP A 326 -8.22 -2.67 15.96
N ALA A 327 -9.03 -3.70 15.69
CA ALA A 327 -8.85 -5.04 16.26
C ALA A 327 -7.46 -5.65 16.05
N LEU A 328 -6.81 -5.45 14.88
CA LEU A 328 -5.45 -5.97 14.67
C LEU A 328 -4.41 -5.26 15.56
N ARG A 329 -4.53 -3.94 15.75
CA ARG A 329 -3.66 -3.16 16.65
C ARG A 329 -3.87 -3.59 18.09
N GLU A 330 -5.13 -3.68 18.52
CA GLU A 330 -5.47 -4.10 19.87
C GLU A 330 -5.02 -5.54 20.15
N PHE A 331 -5.22 -6.46 19.20
CA PHE A 331 -4.72 -7.83 19.29
C PHE A 331 -3.19 -7.83 19.47
N HIS A 332 -2.47 -7.07 18.64
CA HIS A 332 -1.02 -6.95 18.74
C HIS A 332 -0.56 -6.32 20.07
N VAL A 333 -1.31 -5.37 20.62
CA VAL A 333 -1.10 -4.84 21.98
C VAL A 333 -1.28 -5.93 23.04
N THR A 334 -2.28 -6.81 22.92
CA THR A 334 -2.41 -7.94 23.87
C THR A 334 -1.18 -8.85 23.86
N VAL A 335 -0.62 -9.11 22.66
CA VAL A 335 0.60 -9.91 22.49
C VAL A 335 1.79 -9.24 23.19
N ARG A 336 1.89 -7.90 23.08
CA ARG A 336 2.91 -7.11 23.76
C ARG A 336 2.78 -7.14 25.28
N ASP A 337 1.58 -6.93 25.81
CA ASP A 337 1.40 -6.49 27.20
C ASP A 337 0.97 -7.59 28.17
N MET A 338 0.44 -8.72 27.69
CA MET A 338 0.05 -9.83 28.57
C MET A 338 1.24 -10.69 28.96
N ASP A 339 1.45 -10.90 30.28
CA ASP A 339 2.55 -11.74 30.79
C ASP A 339 2.42 -13.22 30.42
N VAL A 340 1.18 -13.74 30.42
CA VAL A 340 0.84 -15.09 29.96
C VAL A 340 -0.29 -14.97 28.97
N TRP A 341 0.07 -14.90 27.70
CA TRP A 341 -0.83 -14.67 26.59
C TRP A 341 -1.65 -15.91 26.24
N SER A 342 -2.87 -15.73 25.74
CA SER A 342 -3.62 -16.75 25.00
C SER A 342 -4.65 -16.07 24.12
N PHE A 343 -5.12 -16.73 23.06
CA PHE A 343 -6.22 -16.21 22.24
C PHE A 343 -7.46 -15.93 23.09
N ASP A 344 -7.79 -16.79 24.05
CA ASP A 344 -8.97 -16.59 24.92
C ASP A 344 -8.85 -15.30 25.74
N LYS A 345 -7.70 -15.05 26.36
CA LYS A 345 -7.47 -13.83 27.13
C LYS A 345 -7.46 -12.59 26.22
N ALA A 346 -6.84 -12.69 25.05
CA ALA A 346 -6.81 -11.61 24.07
C ALA A 346 -8.22 -11.21 23.63
N MET A 347 -9.05 -12.19 23.24
CA MET A 347 -10.44 -11.94 22.82
C MET A 347 -11.27 -11.32 23.95
N ARG A 348 -11.14 -11.82 25.19
CA ARG A 348 -11.84 -11.24 26.34
C ARG A 348 -11.40 -9.83 26.69
N ALA A 349 -10.12 -9.53 26.51
CA ALA A 349 -9.59 -8.19 26.76
C ALA A 349 -10.09 -7.18 25.72
N MET A 350 -10.17 -7.59 24.45
CA MET A 350 -10.59 -6.71 23.35
C MET A 350 -12.12 -6.52 23.29
N PHE A 351 -12.88 -7.60 23.47
CA PHE A 351 -14.32 -7.61 23.20
C PHE A 351 -15.20 -7.85 24.44
N GLY A 352 -14.59 -7.98 25.61
CA GLY A 352 -15.28 -8.13 26.90
C GLY A 352 -15.30 -9.57 27.43
N PRO A 353 -15.61 -9.76 28.72
CA PRO A 353 -15.38 -11.01 29.43
C PRO A 353 -16.15 -12.22 28.88
N GLU A 354 -17.28 -12.03 28.20
CA GLU A 354 -18.07 -13.11 27.58
C GLU A 354 -17.56 -13.53 26.20
N LYS A 355 -16.66 -12.75 25.59
CA LYS A 355 -16.14 -12.96 24.24
C LYS A 355 -14.83 -13.75 24.27
N GLY A 356 -14.88 -14.98 24.79
CA GLY A 356 -13.77 -15.93 24.75
C GLY A 356 -13.48 -16.44 23.34
N ILE A 357 -12.33 -17.10 23.13
CA ILE A 357 -11.91 -17.53 21.79
C ILE A 357 -12.88 -18.50 21.11
N GLU A 358 -13.43 -19.45 21.88
CA GLU A 358 -14.43 -20.41 21.38
C GLU A 358 -15.68 -19.69 20.85
N GLN A 359 -16.16 -18.70 21.60
CA GLN A 359 -17.32 -17.90 21.22
C GLN A 359 -17.03 -17.05 19.98
N MET A 360 -15.88 -16.36 19.96
CA MET A 360 -15.48 -15.53 18.82
C MET A 360 -15.28 -16.36 17.54
N TRP A 361 -14.67 -17.54 17.66
CA TRP A 361 -14.51 -18.45 16.54
C TRP A 361 -15.85 -18.99 16.05
N ALA A 362 -16.77 -19.35 16.96
CA ALA A 362 -18.11 -19.79 16.58
C ALA A 362 -18.87 -18.70 15.82
N GLU A 363 -18.80 -17.45 16.26
CA GLU A 363 -19.39 -16.29 15.56
C GLU A 363 -18.78 -16.10 14.17
N TYR A 364 -17.45 -16.21 14.05
CA TYR A 364 -16.77 -16.16 12.76
C TYR A 364 -17.25 -17.27 11.82
N GLN A 365 -17.36 -18.50 12.29
CA GLN A 365 -17.85 -19.63 11.50
C GLN A 365 -19.31 -19.43 11.05
N GLN A 366 -20.17 -18.89 11.92
CA GLN A 366 -21.54 -18.52 11.56
C GLN A 366 -21.58 -17.43 10.49
N PHE A 367 -20.72 -16.40 10.62
CA PHE A 367 -20.55 -15.38 9.59
C PHE A 367 -20.20 -16.02 8.24
N LEU A 368 -19.21 -16.91 8.19
CA LEU A 368 -18.81 -17.58 6.94
C LEU A 368 -19.94 -18.42 6.33
N GLN A 369 -20.71 -19.11 7.16
CA GLN A 369 -21.87 -19.88 6.71
C GLN A 369 -22.97 -18.99 6.12
N SER A 370 -23.19 -17.80 6.68
CA SER A 370 -24.16 -16.82 6.16
C SER A 370 -23.78 -16.23 4.80
N GLN A 371 -22.48 -16.24 4.47
CA GLN A 371 -21.93 -15.73 3.21
C GLN A 371 -21.82 -16.81 2.12
N ALA A 372 -22.00 -18.09 2.48
CA ALA A 372 -21.96 -19.17 1.50
C ALA A 372 -23.21 -19.08 0.59
N PRO A 373 -23.08 -19.29 -0.73
CA PRO A 373 -24.23 -19.42 -1.60
C PRO A 373 -25.17 -20.48 -1.04
N GLN A 374 -26.46 -20.15 -0.86
CA GLN A 374 -27.46 -21.16 -0.51
C GLN A 374 -27.47 -22.23 -1.62
N ALA A 375 -27.20 -23.47 -1.22
CA ALA A 375 -27.12 -24.62 -2.12
C ALA A 375 -28.46 -24.94 -2.77
#